data_AF-A5LFX3-F1
#
_entry.id   AF-A5LFX3-F1
#
_cell.length_a   1.000
_cell.length_b   1.000
_cell.length_c   1.000
_cell.angle_alpha   90.00
_cell.angle_beta   90.00
_cell.angle_gamma   90.00
#
_symmetry.space_group_name_H-M   'P 1'
#
loop_
_entity.id
_entity.type
_entity.pdbx_description
1 polymer ?
#
loop_
_entity_poly.entity_id
_entity_poly.type
_entity_poly.pdbx_seq_one_letter_code
_entity_poly.pdbx_strand_id
1 'polypeptide(L)'
;MTGFATTIQRPFKVLATETISHKALDADIYSAIPTEKVDGTCCYVTTYKDQPYLWARLDRKPNKQAEKRFKNFLHSKENPKEFFWNVEEDFKPAPECWIPAKEIEQINGNPVPDENGHIPGWVPVEKNNKQYCWHSSVVNYEFEIALVLKHHLGLCWPIPDTYMNSKPVIINMNLNKCDSAFDIRFREPGGQRSKGASLCQEIST
;
A
#
# COMPACT_ATOMS: atom_id res chain seq x y z
N MET A 1 0.42 8.11 42.24
CA MET A 1 -0.79 7.89 41.43
C MET A 1 -0.37 7.09 40.21
N THR A 2 -0.79 5.84 40.13
CA THR A 2 -0.47 4.87 39.08
C THR A 2 -1.26 5.20 37.81
N GLY A 3 -0.56 5.48 36.71
CA GLY A 3 -1.18 5.69 35.41
C GLY A 3 -1.70 4.38 34.83
N PHE A 4 -3.00 4.28 34.61
CA PHE A 4 -3.61 3.16 33.89
C PHE A 4 -3.26 3.28 32.41
N ALA A 5 -2.44 2.35 31.91
CA ALA A 5 -2.29 2.13 30.47
C ALA A 5 -3.57 1.45 29.97
N THR A 6 -4.45 2.23 29.33
CA THR A 6 -5.64 1.70 28.65
C THR A 6 -5.17 0.86 27.47
N THR A 7 -5.18 -0.46 27.64
CA THR A 7 -4.98 -1.40 26.53
C THR A 7 -6.19 -1.29 25.62
N ILE A 8 -6.03 -0.66 24.46
CA ILE A 8 -7.10 -0.57 23.46
C ILE A 8 -7.22 -1.95 22.78
N GLN A 9 -8.06 -2.83 23.34
CA GLN A 9 -8.52 -4.02 22.63
C GLN A 9 -9.58 -3.59 21.60
N ARG A 10 -9.18 -3.33 20.36
CA ARG A 10 -10.15 -3.28 19.25
C ARG A 10 -10.37 -4.71 18.76
N PRO A 11 -11.61 -5.25 18.81
CA PRO A 11 -11.90 -6.52 18.17
C PRO A 11 -11.86 -6.33 16.66
N PHE A 12 -10.76 -6.72 16.02
CA PHE A 12 -10.72 -6.85 14.57
C PHE A 12 -11.41 -8.17 14.21
N LYS A 13 -12.42 -8.10 13.34
CA LYS A 13 -13.03 -9.30 12.77
C LYS A 13 -12.10 -9.85 11.70
N VAL A 14 -11.21 -10.75 12.10
CA VAL A 14 -10.40 -11.53 11.17
C VAL A 14 -11.29 -12.65 10.63
N LEU A 15 -11.65 -12.58 9.35
CA LEU A 15 -12.32 -13.67 8.65
C LEU A 15 -11.23 -14.61 8.11
N ALA A 16 -10.99 -15.71 8.81
CA ALA A 16 -10.24 -16.83 8.28
C ALA A 16 -11.21 -17.81 7.61
N THR A 17 -10.93 -18.19 6.37
CA THR A 17 -11.70 -19.20 5.64
C THR A 17 -10.87 -20.48 5.52
N GLU A 18 -11.50 -21.64 5.63
CA GLU A 18 -10.82 -22.93 5.44
C GLU A 18 -10.50 -23.20 3.95
N THR A 19 -11.18 -22.51 3.05
CA THR A 19 -11.03 -22.66 1.61
C THR A 19 -10.30 -21.46 1.00
N ILE A 20 -9.34 -21.74 0.13
CA ILE A 20 -8.67 -20.72 -0.70
C ILE A 20 -9.63 -20.32 -1.83
N SER A 21 -9.74 -19.02 -2.10
CA SER A 21 -10.58 -18.53 -3.21
C SER A 21 -9.91 -18.79 -4.57
N HIS A 22 -10.71 -18.98 -5.61
CA HIS A 22 -10.19 -19.12 -6.98
C HIS A 22 -9.32 -17.91 -7.37
N LYS A 23 -9.73 -16.70 -7.00
CA LYS A 23 -8.94 -15.47 -7.20
C LYS A 23 -7.55 -15.53 -6.57
N ALA A 24 -7.41 -16.16 -5.39
CA ALA A 24 -6.10 -16.33 -4.75
C ALA A 24 -5.27 -17.42 -5.47
N LEU A 25 -5.90 -18.49 -5.95
CA LEU A 25 -5.22 -19.51 -6.77
C LEU A 25 -4.73 -18.92 -8.10
N ASP A 26 -5.56 -18.13 -8.78
CA ASP A 26 -5.22 -17.44 -10.03
C ASP A 26 -4.07 -16.43 -9.84
N ALA A 27 -3.95 -15.87 -8.63
CA ALA A 27 -2.86 -14.97 -8.23
C ALA A 27 -1.61 -15.71 -7.70
N ASP A 28 -1.55 -17.04 -7.85
CA ASP A 28 -0.46 -17.89 -7.39
C ASP A 28 -0.10 -17.69 -5.90
N ILE A 29 -1.11 -17.75 -5.03
CA ILE A 29 -0.95 -17.54 -3.58
C ILE A 29 0.11 -18.43 -2.92
N TYR A 30 0.41 -19.60 -3.48
CA TYR A 30 1.44 -20.50 -2.95
C TYR A 30 2.86 -19.98 -3.16
N SER A 31 3.07 -19.15 -4.18
CA SER A 31 4.35 -18.46 -4.42
C SER A 31 4.40 -17.07 -3.80
N ALA A 32 3.33 -16.63 -3.13
CA ALA A 32 3.26 -15.30 -2.54
C ALA A 32 4.25 -15.16 -1.38
N ILE A 33 5.01 -14.07 -1.39
CA ILE A 33 5.89 -13.69 -0.28
C ILE A 33 5.08 -12.81 0.67
N PRO A 34 4.81 -13.25 1.91
CA PRO A 34 4.13 -12.39 2.88
C PRO A 34 5.00 -11.14 3.13
N THR A 35 4.36 -10.00 3.39
CA THR A 35 5.08 -8.76 3.75
C THR A 35 4.37 -8.08 4.90
N GLU A 36 5.12 -7.29 5.67
CA GLU A 36 4.52 -6.44 6.69
C GLU A 36 3.65 -5.37 6.01
N LYS A 37 2.37 -5.31 6.37
CA LYS A 37 1.51 -4.21 5.95
C LYS A 37 1.81 -2.97 6.79
N VAL A 38 2.49 -2.01 6.19
CA VAL A 38 2.65 -0.67 6.77
C VAL A 38 1.35 0.12 6.58
N ASP A 39 0.79 0.66 7.67
CA ASP A 39 -0.40 1.51 7.61
C ASP A 39 -0.01 2.96 7.34
N GLY A 40 0.25 3.26 6.07
CA GLY A 40 0.64 4.58 5.60
C GLY A 40 -0.09 4.98 4.33
N THR A 41 0.37 6.06 3.69
CA THR A 41 -0.14 6.48 2.39
C THR A 41 0.67 5.83 1.27
N CYS A 42 -0.01 5.30 0.25
CA CYS A 42 0.66 4.72 -0.92
C CYS A 42 1.43 5.81 -1.66
N CYS A 43 2.63 5.47 -2.11
CA CYS A 43 3.45 6.35 -2.94
C CYS A 43 4.21 5.55 -4.01
N TYR A 44 4.64 6.26 -5.04
CA TYR A 44 5.42 5.74 -6.14
C TYR A 44 6.55 6.73 -6.44
N VAL A 45 7.74 6.25 -6.80
CA VAL A 45 8.89 7.09 -7.14
C VAL A 45 9.20 6.89 -8.61
N THR A 46 9.14 7.97 -9.38
CA THR A 46 9.46 7.99 -10.81
C THR A 46 9.83 9.38 -11.27
N THR A 47 10.39 9.49 -12.47
CA THR A 47 10.80 10.75 -13.07
C THR A 47 9.61 11.67 -13.33
N TYR A 48 9.75 12.95 -12.96
CA TYR A 48 8.88 14.05 -13.34
C TYR A 48 9.74 15.30 -13.56
N LYS A 49 9.54 16.03 -14.67
CA LYS A 49 10.39 17.18 -15.04
C LYS A 49 11.89 16.83 -15.03
N ASP A 50 12.22 15.66 -15.57
CA ASP A 50 13.57 15.09 -15.64
C ASP A 50 14.28 14.87 -14.28
N GLN A 51 13.53 14.86 -13.19
CA GLN A 51 14.03 14.67 -11.82
C GLN A 51 13.26 13.55 -11.10
N PRO A 52 13.90 12.83 -10.15
CA PRO A 52 13.17 11.86 -9.33
C PRO A 52 12.13 12.58 -8.46
N TYR A 53 10.88 12.14 -8.55
CA TYR A 53 9.77 12.74 -7.82
C TYR A 53 9.00 11.69 -7.03
N LEU A 54 8.41 12.12 -5.91
CA LEU A 54 7.42 11.34 -5.19
C LEU A 54 6.05 11.55 -5.82
N TRP A 55 5.31 10.47 -5.99
CA TRP A 55 3.96 10.46 -6.56
C TRP A 55 2.98 9.89 -5.56
N ALA A 56 1.86 10.57 -5.38
CA ALA A 56 0.76 10.12 -4.53
C ALA A 56 -0.27 9.35 -5.35
N ARG A 57 -0.87 8.32 -4.73
CA ARG A 57 -1.95 7.57 -5.35
C ARG A 57 -3.17 8.47 -5.55
N LEU A 58 -3.68 8.52 -6.78
CA LEU A 58 -4.91 9.20 -7.15
C LEU A 58 -5.69 8.32 -8.12
N ASP A 59 -6.66 7.58 -7.62
CA ASP A 59 -7.51 6.72 -8.45
C ASP A 59 -8.57 7.57 -9.17
N ARG A 60 -8.73 7.40 -10.48
CA ARG A 60 -9.87 7.98 -11.20
C ARG A 60 -11.12 7.20 -10.82
N LYS A 61 -12.04 7.90 -10.17
CA LYS A 61 -13.33 7.34 -9.76
C LYS A 61 -14.40 7.66 -10.81
N PRO A 62 -15.40 6.78 -10.97
CA PRO A 62 -16.51 7.05 -11.86
C PRO A 62 -17.30 8.27 -11.35
N ASN A 63 -17.97 8.95 -12.28
CA ASN A 63 -18.93 9.99 -11.96
C ASN A 63 -20.22 9.35 -11.38
N LYS A 64 -21.12 10.17 -10.82
CA LYS A 64 -22.34 9.65 -10.15
C LYS A 64 -23.25 8.85 -11.07
N GLN A 65 -23.32 9.22 -12.35
CA GLN A 65 -24.17 8.55 -13.34
C GLN A 65 -23.59 7.19 -13.69
N ALA A 66 -22.29 7.14 -13.99
CA ALA A 66 -21.56 5.93 -14.31
C ALA A 66 -21.54 4.95 -13.12
N GLU A 67 -21.31 5.45 -11.91
CA GLU A 67 -21.35 4.64 -10.68
C GLU A 67 -22.73 3.99 -10.47
N LYS A 68 -23.82 4.73 -10.73
CA LYS A 68 -25.18 4.19 -10.67
C LYS A 68 -25.40 3.12 -11.72
N ARG A 69 -24.97 3.36 -12.96
CA ARG A 69 -25.05 2.40 -14.07
C ARG A 69 -24.30 1.11 -13.76
N PHE A 70 -23.08 1.23 -13.24
CA PHE A 70 -22.24 0.10 -12.88
C PHE A 70 -22.83 -0.70 -11.71
N LYS A 71 -23.31 -0.04 -10.65
CA LYS A 71 -23.99 -0.73 -9.54
C LYS A 71 -25.24 -1.49 -10.00
N ASN A 72 -26.06 -0.88 -10.85
CA ASN A 72 -27.24 -1.54 -11.41
C ASN A 72 -26.87 -2.79 -12.22
N PHE A 73 -25.81 -2.71 -13.02
CA PHE A 73 -25.27 -3.83 -13.78
C PHE A 73 -24.76 -4.96 -12.88
N LEU A 74 -24.00 -4.63 -11.82
CA LEU A 74 -23.56 -5.63 -10.83
C LEU A 74 -24.74 -6.33 -10.14
N HIS A 75 -25.84 -5.60 -9.90
CA HIS A 75 -27.06 -6.16 -9.33
C HIS A 75 -27.83 -7.08 -10.29
N SER A 76 -27.77 -6.86 -11.60
CA SER A 76 -28.43 -7.73 -12.59
C SER A 76 -27.73 -9.08 -12.77
N LYS A 77 -26.61 -9.32 -12.07
CA LYS A 77 -25.76 -10.53 -12.16
C LYS A 77 -25.23 -10.81 -13.58
N GLU A 78 -25.18 -9.79 -14.41
CA GLU A 78 -24.49 -9.84 -15.69
C GLU A 78 -22.97 -9.99 -15.46
N ASN A 79 -22.27 -10.58 -16.43
CA ASN A 79 -20.83 -10.80 -16.30
C ASN A 79 -20.12 -9.45 -16.19
N PRO A 80 -19.35 -9.14 -15.12
CA PRO A 80 -18.62 -7.87 -14.95
C PRO A 80 -17.82 -7.42 -16.18
N LYS A 81 -17.35 -8.39 -16.98
CA LYS A 81 -16.58 -8.17 -18.20
C LYS A 81 -17.40 -7.63 -19.39
N GLU A 82 -18.73 -7.65 -19.31
CA GLU A 82 -19.64 -7.13 -20.35
C GLU A 82 -20.02 -5.66 -20.12
N PHE A 83 -19.68 -5.07 -18.96
CA PHE A 83 -19.91 -3.65 -18.75
C PHE A 83 -18.89 -2.82 -19.53
N PHE A 84 -19.37 -2.01 -20.47
CA PHE A 84 -18.53 -1.12 -21.26
C PHE A 84 -18.42 0.25 -20.59
N TRP A 85 -17.19 0.62 -20.22
CA TRP A 85 -16.84 1.94 -19.72
C TRP A 85 -16.50 2.89 -20.84
N ASN A 86 -17.08 4.09 -20.82
CA ASN A 86 -16.58 5.21 -21.60
C ASN A 86 -15.56 5.99 -20.76
N VAL A 87 -14.26 5.74 -20.93
CA VAL A 87 -13.19 6.33 -20.09
C VAL A 87 -13.17 7.86 -20.11
N GLU A 88 -13.64 8.48 -21.19
CA GLU A 88 -13.70 9.93 -21.35
C GLU A 88 -14.87 10.55 -20.59
N GLU A 89 -16.04 9.92 -20.62
CA GLU A 89 -17.28 10.47 -20.05
C GLU A 89 -17.57 9.96 -18.64
N ASP A 90 -17.32 8.68 -18.38
CA ASP A 90 -17.77 7.99 -17.16
C ASP A 90 -16.94 8.33 -15.92
N PHE A 91 -15.79 8.98 -16.08
CA PHE A 91 -14.82 9.22 -15.00
C PHE A 91 -14.67 10.69 -14.65
N LYS A 92 -14.36 10.96 -13.39
CA LYS A 92 -13.97 12.30 -12.95
C LYS A 92 -12.69 12.74 -13.70
N PRO A 93 -12.57 14.03 -14.04
CA PRO A 93 -11.36 14.55 -14.66
C PRO A 93 -10.17 14.36 -13.73
N ALA A 94 -9.02 14.06 -14.32
CA ALA A 94 -7.74 13.99 -13.63
C ALA A 94 -6.84 15.14 -14.12
N PRO A 95 -5.85 15.55 -13.31
CA PRO A 95 -4.80 16.46 -13.78
C PRO A 95 -4.06 15.88 -14.99
N GLU A 96 -3.54 16.73 -15.87
CA GLU A 96 -2.76 16.30 -17.05
C GLU A 96 -1.52 15.48 -16.67
N CYS A 97 -0.92 15.77 -15.51
CA CYS A 97 0.21 15.01 -14.98
C CYS A 97 -0.17 13.65 -14.40
N TRP A 98 -1.45 13.26 -14.42
CA TRP A 98 -1.88 11.96 -13.94
C TRP A 98 -1.37 10.85 -14.85
N ILE A 99 -0.83 9.79 -14.26
CA ILE A 99 -0.40 8.59 -14.98
C ILE A 99 -1.13 7.35 -14.42
N PRO A 100 -1.51 6.38 -15.28
CA PRO A 100 -2.07 5.12 -14.82
C PRO A 100 -1.02 4.34 -14.01
N ALA A 101 -1.48 3.53 -13.06
CA ALA A 101 -0.57 2.60 -12.40
C ALA A 101 -0.01 1.58 -13.40
N LYS A 102 1.18 1.05 -13.10
CA LYS A 102 1.80 -0.01 -13.90
C LYS A 102 0.88 -1.23 -13.94
N GLU A 103 0.93 -1.96 -15.05
CA GLU A 103 0.25 -3.24 -15.23
C GLU A 103 -1.29 -3.19 -15.20
N ILE A 104 -1.88 -1.99 -15.31
CA ILE A 104 -3.32 -1.88 -15.59
C ILE A 104 -3.58 -2.40 -17.00
N GLU A 105 -4.59 -3.26 -17.13
CA GLU A 105 -5.08 -3.74 -18.42
C GLU A 105 -5.49 -2.55 -19.31
N GLN A 106 -5.13 -2.61 -20.59
CA GLN A 106 -5.48 -1.56 -21.55
C GLN A 106 -6.25 -2.14 -22.73
N ILE A 107 -7.33 -1.46 -23.11
CA ILE A 107 -8.09 -1.75 -24.32
C ILE A 107 -7.95 -0.53 -25.23
N ASN A 108 -7.40 -0.74 -26.43
CA ASN A 108 -7.12 0.33 -27.40
C ASN A 108 -6.29 1.50 -26.81
N GLY A 109 -5.36 1.20 -25.90
CA GLY A 109 -4.51 2.19 -25.22
C GLY A 109 -5.17 2.92 -24.05
N ASN A 110 -6.44 2.62 -23.73
CA ASN A 110 -7.13 3.20 -22.60
C ASN A 110 -7.09 2.26 -21.39
N PRO A 111 -6.80 2.76 -20.17
CA PRO A 111 -6.76 1.94 -18.97
C PRO A 111 -8.16 1.45 -18.60
N VAL A 112 -8.26 0.16 -18.30
CA VAL A 112 -9.50 -0.49 -17.90
C VAL A 112 -9.69 -0.33 -16.39
N PRO A 113 -10.90 -0.01 -15.92
CA PRO A 113 -11.20 0.04 -14.48
C PRO A 113 -11.11 -1.33 -13.81
N ASP A 114 -10.76 -1.34 -12.53
CA ASP A 114 -10.75 -2.52 -11.69
C ASP A 114 -12.17 -3.03 -11.37
N GLU A 115 -12.25 -4.11 -10.59
CA GLU A 115 -13.51 -4.72 -10.15
C GLU A 115 -14.43 -3.77 -9.35
N ASN A 116 -13.89 -2.67 -8.82
CA ASN A 116 -14.65 -1.64 -8.11
C ASN A 116 -15.03 -0.47 -9.02
N GLY A 117 -14.68 -0.53 -10.30
CA GLY A 117 -14.88 0.54 -11.27
C GLY A 117 -13.91 1.71 -11.12
N HIS A 118 -12.79 1.55 -10.41
CA HIS A 118 -11.76 2.58 -10.29
C HIS A 118 -10.61 2.34 -11.26
N ILE A 119 -9.97 3.41 -11.73
CA ILE A 119 -8.71 3.31 -12.47
C ILE A 119 -7.58 3.78 -11.55
N PRO A 120 -6.75 2.88 -11.01
CA PRO A 120 -5.63 3.27 -10.16
C PRO A 120 -4.63 4.16 -10.92
N GLY A 121 -4.03 5.12 -10.22
CA GLY A 121 -3.04 5.99 -10.83
C GLY A 121 -2.32 6.89 -9.84
N TRP A 122 -1.53 7.79 -10.39
CA TRP A 122 -0.55 8.56 -9.65
C TRP A 122 -0.51 10.01 -10.11
N VAL A 123 -0.22 10.92 -9.19
CA VAL A 123 0.11 12.33 -9.48
C VAL A 123 1.36 12.77 -8.72
N PRO A 124 2.17 13.67 -9.27
CA PRO A 124 3.37 14.14 -8.60
C PRO A 124 3.03 14.95 -7.35
N VAL A 125 3.81 14.76 -6.29
CA VAL A 125 3.67 15.46 -5.01
C VAL A 125 4.44 16.77 -5.12
N GLU A 126 3.71 17.86 -5.32
CA GLU A 126 4.24 19.22 -5.34
C GLU A 126 4.28 19.82 -3.92
N LYS A 127 5.32 20.61 -3.62
CA LYS A 127 5.61 21.15 -2.26
C LYS A 127 4.43 21.90 -1.62
N ASN A 128 3.62 22.57 -2.44
CA ASN A 128 2.52 23.43 -1.99
C ASN A 128 1.14 22.76 -2.00
N ASN A 129 1.06 21.46 -2.33
CA ASN A 129 -0.22 20.76 -2.38
C ASN A 129 -0.64 20.25 -1.00
N LYS A 130 -1.61 20.93 -0.38
CA LYS A 130 -2.14 20.56 0.95
C LYS A 130 -2.79 19.17 0.98
N GLN A 131 -3.27 18.66 -0.15
CA GLN A 131 -3.84 17.31 -0.24
C GLN A 131 -2.81 16.22 0.09
N TYR A 132 -1.53 16.47 -0.20
CA TYR A 132 -0.44 15.50 -0.05
C TYR A 132 0.57 15.93 1.02
N CYS A 133 0.12 16.64 2.06
CA CYS A 133 1.01 17.16 3.10
C CYS A 133 1.84 16.07 3.80
N TRP A 134 1.30 14.86 3.98
CA TRP A 134 2.04 13.71 4.53
C TRP A 134 3.17 13.27 3.61
N HIS A 135 2.92 13.18 2.30
CA HIS A 135 3.95 12.86 1.31
C HIS A 135 5.00 13.96 1.22
N SER A 136 4.59 15.22 1.17
CA SER A 136 5.53 16.36 1.11
C SER A 136 6.41 16.48 2.36
N SER A 137 5.98 15.95 3.51
CA SER A 137 6.76 16.00 4.76
C SER A 137 7.99 15.09 4.76
N VAL A 138 8.04 14.09 3.88
CA VAL A 138 9.13 13.10 3.82
C VAL A 138 10.10 13.34 2.68
N VAL A 139 9.91 14.39 1.87
CA VAL A 139 10.80 14.72 0.75
C VAL A 139 11.23 16.17 0.79
N ASN A 140 12.48 16.40 0.41
CA ASN A 140 13.02 17.71 0.13
C ASN A 140 13.71 17.68 -1.25
N TYR A 141 12.98 18.16 -2.26
CA TYR A 141 13.47 18.20 -3.64
C TYR A 141 14.64 19.17 -3.87
N GLU A 142 14.78 20.21 -3.03
CA GLU A 142 15.88 21.18 -3.15
C GLU A 142 17.23 20.55 -2.78
N PHE A 143 17.22 19.64 -1.80
CA PHE A 143 18.43 18.91 -1.38
C PHE A 143 18.48 17.48 -1.90
N GLU A 144 17.50 17.06 -2.72
CA GLU A 144 17.36 15.68 -3.22
C GLU A 144 17.34 14.62 -2.10
N ILE A 145 16.68 14.94 -0.98
CA ILE A 145 16.60 14.07 0.21
C ILE A 145 15.20 13.49 0.34
N ALA A 146 15.11 12.21 0.66
CA ALA A 146 13.87 11.56 1.06
C ALA A 146 14.06 10.75 2.35
N LEU A 147 13.07 10.80 3.24
CA LEU A 147 12.99 9.90 4.38
C LEU A 147 12.38 8.58 3.92
N VAL A 148 13.14 7.50 4.06
CA VAL A 148 12.70 6.15 3.71
C VAL A 148 12.66 5.27 4.95
N LEU A 149 11.62 4.45 5.06
CA LEU A 149 11.57 3.43 6.10
C LEU A 149 12.64 2.38 5.82
N LYS A 150 13.60 2.23 6.72
CA LYS A 150 14.55 1.13 6.70
C LYS A 150 13.89 -0.07 7.36
N HIS A 151 13.85 -1.19 6.65
CA HIS A 151 13.38 -2.45 7.19
C HIS A 151 14.31 -2.90 8.33
N HIS A 152 13.90 -2.71 9.58
CA HIS A 152 14.75 -2.89 10.76
C HIS A 152 14.13 -3.75 11.86
N LEU A 153 13.24 -4.68 11.52
CA LEU A 153 12.55 -5.47 12.53
C LEU A 153 13.40 -6.56 13.22
N GLY A 154 14.67 -6.76 12.85
CA GLY A 154 15.48 -7.86 13.40
C GLY A 154 14.93 -9.27 13.09
N LEU A 155 13.79 -9.34 12.40
CA LEU A 155 13.21 -10.54 11.82
C LEU A 155 13.97 -10.86 10.55
N CYS A 156 14.47 -12.10 10.44
CA CYS A 156 15.01 -12.63 9.20
C CYS A 156 13.86 -12.70 8.18
N TRP A 157 13.82 -11.74 7.26
CA TRP A 157 12.91 -11.74 6.13
C TRP A 157 13.62 -12.29 4.88
N PRO A 158 12.95 -13.12 4.04
CA PRO A 158 11.62 -13.70 4.27
C PRO A 158 11.59 -14.64 5.47
N ILE A 159 10.47 -14.70 6.20
CA ILE A 159 10.28 -15.70 7.26
C ILE A 159 10.32 -17.07 6.57
N PRO A 160 11.38 -17.89 6.76
CA PRO A 160 11.41 -19.21 6.16
C PRO A 160 10.26 -20.04 6.73
N ASP A 161 9.68 -20.90 5.90
CA ASP A 161 8.64 -21.86 6.31
C ASP A 161 7.37 -21.22 6.88
N THR A 162 6.88 -20.13 6.26
CA THR A 162 5.59 -19.54 6.64
C THR A 162 4.47 -20.53 6.27
N TYR A 163 3.88 -21.21 7.25
CA TYR A 163 2.79 -22.15 7.04
C TYR A 163 1.43 -21.46 7.27
N MET A 164 0.49 -21.69 6.35
CA MET A 164 -0.91 -21.32 6.56
C MET A 164 -1.48 -22.24 7.64
N ASN A 165 -1.89 -21.68 8.78
CA ASN A 165 -2.51 -22.43 9.88
C ASN A 165 -4.04 -22.32 9.79
N SER A 166 -4.75 -23.45 9.91
CA SER A 166 -6.22 -23.49 9.97
C SER A 166 -6.78 -23.21 11.37
N LYS A 167 -5.92 -23.14 12.40
CA LYS A 167 -6.33 -22.84 13.77
C LYS A 167 -6.45 -21.32 13.98
N PRO A 168 -7.51 -20.85 14.65
CA PRO A 168 -7.60 -19.46 15.08
C PRO A 168 -6.39 -19.10 15.96
N VAL A 169 -5.65 -18.08 15.56
CA VAL A 169 -4.53 -17.53 16.34
C VAL A 169 -4.96 -16.24 17.01
N ILE A 170 -4.63 -16.11 18.30
CA ILE A 170 -4.84 -14.87 19.06
C ILE A 170 -3.60 -14.01 18.86
N ILE A 171 -3.76 -12.89 18.15
CA ILE A 171 -2.68 -11.93 17.94
C ILE A 171 -2.70 -10.91 19.07
N ASN A 172 -1.74 -11.02 20.00
CA ASN A 172 -1.51 -10.01 21.03
C ASN A 172 -0.50 -8.97 20.52
N MET A 173 -1.00 -7.81 20.10
CA MET A 173 -0.13 -6.68 19.74
C MET A 173 0.20 -5.85 20.99
N ASN A 174 1.48 -5.83 21.38
CA ASN A 174 1.97 -4.90 22.39
C ASN A 174 2.52 -3.64 21.70
N LEU A 175 1.72 -2.57 21.70
CA LEU A 175 2.06 -1.30 21.06
C LEU A 175 3.21 -0.54 21.73
N ASN A 176 3.68 -0.97 22.91
CA ASN A 176 4.74 -0.31 23.67
C ASN A 176 6.16 -0.81 23.30
N LYS A 177 6.31 -1.71 22.32
CA LYS A 177 7.59 -2.33 21.94
C LYS A 177 8.05 -2.03 20.50
N CYS A 178 7.46 -1.05 19.81
CA CYS A 178 7.97 -0.63 18.51
C CYS A 178 9.24 0.22 18.68
N ASP A 179 10.41 -0.44 18.76
CA ASP A 179 11.72 0.19 18.73
C ASP A 179 12.04 0.64 17.29
N SER A 180 11.33 1.65 16.80
CA SER A 180 11.60 2.25 15.50
C SER A 180 12.84 3.15 15.59
N ALA A 181 14.03 2.56 15.46
CA ALA A 181 15.24 3.34 15.28
C ALA A 181 15.24 3.98 13.87
N PHE A 182 15.00 5.29 13.80
CA PHE A 182 15.12 6.06 12.56
C PHE A 182 16.61 6.19 12.19
N ASP A 183 17.02 5.51 11.13
CA ASP A 183 18.39 5.61 10.60
C ASP A 183 18.43 6.74 9.56
N ILE A 184 18.86 7.93 9.98
CA ILE A 184 19.13 9.05 9.08
C ILE A 184 20.42 8.73 8.33
N ARG A 185 20.33 8.28 7.08
CA ARG A 185 21.53 8.07 6.26
C ARG A 185 22.05 9.42 5.74
N PHE A 186 23.00 10.00 6.45
CA PHE A 186 23.92 10.97 5.86
C PHE A 186 24.93 10.21 4.99
N ARG A 187 25.13 10.67 3.75
CA ARG A 187 26.27 10.24 2.94
C ARG A 187 27.49 11.06 3.38
N GLU A 188 28.13 10.65 4.47
CA GLU A 188 29.46 11.16 4.85
C GLU A 188 30.55 10.38 4.09
N PRO A 189 31.55 11.05 3.49
CA PRO A 189 32.63 10.39 2.78
C PRO A 189 33.68 9.82 3.75
N GLY A 190 33.60 8.52 4.03
CA GLY A 190 34.66 7.73 4.68
C GLY A 190 34.57 7.64 6.22
N GLY A 191 34.14 6.49 6.76
CA GLY A 191 34.19 6.23 8.21
C GLY A 191 33.57 4.89 8.63
N GLN A 192 34.22 4.19 9.56
CA GLN A 192 34.08 2.76 9.87
C GLN A 192 32.83 2.33 10.67
N ARG A 193 32.50 1.03 10.51
CA ARG A 193 31.36 0.27 11.09
C ARG A 193 31.61 -0.10 12.56
N SER A 194 30.74 0.31 13.48
CA SER A 194 30.67 -0.27 14.84
C SER A 194 29.52 -1.28 14.95
N LYS A 195 29.80 -2.40 15.63
CA LYS A 195 28.86 -3.52 15.88
C LYS A 195 28.03 -3.25 17.14
N GLY A 196 26.72 -3.47 17.09
CA GLY A 196 25.83 -3.50 18.25
C GLY A 196 25.01 -4.81 18.26
N ALA A 197 24.80 -5.36 19.46
CA ALA A 197 24.44 -6.75 19.75
C ALA A 197 23.00 -7.19 19.39
N SER A 198 22.84 -8.50 19.24
CA SER A 198 21.59 -9.24 18.99
C SER A 198 20.87 -9.56 20.30
N LEU A 199 19.53 -9.50 20.29
CA LEU A 199 18.68 -10.20 21.26
C LEU A 199 17.47 -10.81 20.55
N CYS A 200 17.33 -12.13 20.67
CA CYS A 200 16.23 -12.93 20.13
C CYS A 200 14.95 -12.81 20.99
N GLN A 201 13.79 -12.99 20.38
CA GLN A 201 12.51 -13.16 21.09
C GLN A 201 11.90 -14.52 20.74
N GLU A 202 11.62 -15.32 21.77
CA GLU A 202 10.96 -16.63 21.66
C GLU A 202 9.44 -16.49 21.46
N ILE A 203 8.87 -17.39 20.67
CA ILE A 203 7.43 -17.60 20.51
C ILE A 203 7.12 -18.97 21.12
N SER A 204 6.29 -19.03 22.17
CA SER A 204 5.72 -20.30 22.65
C SER A 204 4.43 -20.61 21.90
N THR A 205 4.28 -21.89 21.57
CA THR A 205 3.01 -22.51 21.12
C THR A 205 2.03 -22.66 22.26
#